data_AF-A0A1B0DA22-F1
#
_entry.id   AF-A0A1B0DA22-F1
#
_cell.length_a   1.000
_cell.length_b   1.000
_cell.length_c   1.000
_cell.angle_alpha   90.00
_cell.angle_beta   90.00
_cell.angle_gamma   90.00
#
_symmetry.space_group_name_H-M   'P 1'
#
loop_
_entity.id
_entity.type
_entity.pdbx_description
1 polymer ?
#
loop_
_entity_poly.entity_id
_entity_poly.type
_entity_poly.pdbx_seq_one_letter_code
_entity_poly.pdbx_strand_id
1 'polypeptide(L)'
;MFFNGTQFSLIVLSMVLVIPMAVKVFYPIYFKMQLTSCYEYLGIRFGKRLRIFGAILYIIQMSFYTSVAVLAPAIALSKATGLNTRLAVGLIYLVCVFYASQGGMKAVVIADTFQ
;
A
#
# COMPACT_ATOMS: atom_id res chain seq x y z
N MET A 1 -1.48 -8.06 28.14
CA MET A 1 -1.14 -7.40 26.84
C MET A 1 -2.29 -7.50 25.82
N PHE A 2 -3.56 -7.48 26.24
CA PHE A 2 -4.74 -7.48 25.35
C PHE A 2 -5.81 -6.44 25.74
N PHE A 3 -5.60 -5.69 26.82
CA PHE A 3 -6.63 -4.82 27.40
C PHE A 3 -6.91 -3.55 26.58
N ASN A 4 -5.95 -3.09 25.77
CA ASN A 4 -6.11 -1.94 24.86
C ASN A 4 -6.42 -2.35 23.41
N GLY A 5 -6.57 -3.65 23.11
CA GLY A 5 -6.81 -4.13 21.74
C GLY A 5 -8.15 -3.66 21.16
N THR A 6 -9.17 -3.51 22.01
CA THR A 6 -10.51 -3.04 21.62
C THR A 6 -10.53 -1.59 21.16
N GLN A 7 -9.56 -0.76 21.55
CA GLN A 7 -9.43 0.60 21.02
C GLN A 7 -8.99 0.58 19.56
N PHE A 8 -8.19 -0.40 19.13
CA PHE A 8 -7.76 -0.53 17.75
C PHE A 8 -8.93 -0.86 16.80
N SER A 9 -9.94 -1.61 17.28
CA SER A 9 -11.14 -1.88 16.48
C SER A 9 -11.98 -0.63 16.16
N LEU A 10 -11.81 0.48 16.88
CA LEU A 10 -12.48 1.74 16.55
C LEU A 10 -12.00 2.32 15.21
N ILE A 11 -10.77 2.02 14.79
CA ILE A 11 -10.23 2.42 13.48
C ILE A 11 -11.00 1.74 12.34
N VAL A 12 -11.39 0.47 12.54
CA VAL A 12 -12.18 -0.27 11.54
C VAL A 12 -13.53 0.41 11.35
N LEU A 13 -14.19 0.78 12.45
CA LEU A 13 -15.50 1.44 12.42
C LEU A 13 -15.45 2.80 11.70
N SER A 14 -14.41 3.60 11.94
CA SER A 14 -14.23 4.88 11.23
C SER A 14 -13.93 4.68 9.75
N MET A 15 -13.13 3.66 9.38
CA MET A 15 -12.87 3.33 7.97
C MET A 15 -14.14 2.95 7.22
N VAL A 16 -15.02 2.12 7.81
CA VAL A 16 -16.30 1.73 7.18
C VAL A 16 -17.17 2.93 6.83
N LEU A 17 -17.12 4.00 7.63
CA LEU A 17 -17.88 5.24 7.37
C LEU A 17 -17.20 6.16 6.36
N VAL A 18 -15.86 6.30 6.44
CA VAL A 18 -15.09 7.22 5.60
C VAL A 18 -15.01 6.73 4.15
N ILE A 19 -14.84 5.42 3.92
CA ILE A 19 -14.70 4.83 2.58
C ILE A 19 -15.88 5.17 1.65
N PRO A 20 -17.16 4.92 2.00
CA PRO A 20 -18.28 5.20 1.09
C PRO A 20 -18.47 6.71 0.86
N MET A 21 -18.21 7.55 1.86
CA MET A 21 -18.17 9.01 1.72
C MET A 21 -17.10 9.44 0.71
N ALA A 22 -15.88 8.92 0.87
CA ALA A 22 -14.77 9.24 0.00
C ALA A 22 -15.02 8.77 -1.44
N VAL A 23 -15.55 7.56 -1.63
CA VAL A 23 -15.92 7.06 -2.96
C VAL A 23 -16.97 7.96 -3.59
N LYS A 24 -18.06 8.32 -2.91
CA LYS A 24 -19.11 9.16 -3.52
C LYS A 24 -18.62 10.55 -3.93
N VAL A 25 -17.70 11.14 -3.17
CA VAL A 25 -17.21 12.51 -3.43
C VAL A 25 -16.03 12.51 -4.40
N PHE A 26 -15.00 11.71 -4.13
CA PHE A 26 -13.73 11.78 -4.84
C PHE A 26 -13.72 10.94 -6.12
N TYR A 27 -14.35 9.75 -6.13
CA TYR A 27 -14.39 8.90 -7.31
C TYR A 27 -14.91 9.62 -8.58
N PRO A 28 -16.07 10.32 -8.56
CA PRO A 28 -16.55 10.98 -9.77
C PRO A 28 -15.64 12.13 -10.23
N ILE A 29 -14.92 12.78 -9.31
CA ILE A 29 -13.96 13.85 -9.62
C ILE A 29 -12.77 13.27 -10.37
N TYR A 30 -12.14 12.22 -9.84
CA TYR A 30 -10.99 11.57 -10.47
C TYR A 30 -11.36 10.91 -11.80
N PHE A 31 -12.52 10.25 -11.86
CA PHE A 31 -12.97 9.54 -13.06
C PHE A 31 -13.29 10.50 -14.22
N LYS A 32 -13.99 11.62 -13.96
CA LYS A 32 -14.32 12.61 -14.99
C LYS A 32 -13.08 13.29 -15.60
N MET A 33 -12.03 13.48 -14.81
CA MET A 33 -10.78 14.08 -15.27
C MET A 33 -9.78 13.05 -15.83
N GLN A 34 -10.15 11.76 -15.90
CA GLN A 34 -9.29 10.66 -16.36
C GLN A 34 -7.89 10.66 -15.74
N LEU A 35 -7.81 11.01 -14.45
CA LEU A 35 -6.54 11.12 -13.74
C LEU A 35 -6.00 9.74 -13.39
N THR A 36 -4.72 9.53 -13.66
CA THR A 36 -4.03 8.26 -13.36
C THR A 36 -3.46 8.23 -11.94
N SER A 37 -3.27 9.40 -11.31
CA SER A 37 -2.70 9.53 -9.98
C SER A 37 -3.37 10.64 -9.16
N CYS A 38 -3.57 10.42 -7.86
CA CYS A 38 -4.10 11.43 -6.94
C CYS A 38 -3.24 12.71 -6.91
N TYR A 39 -1.91 12.59 -7.10
CA TYR A 39 -1.00 13.74 -7.13
C TYR A 39 -1.16 14.60 -8.39
N GLU A 40 -1.72 14.04 -9.45
CA GLU A 40 -2.01 14.80 -10.67
C GLU A 40 -3.09 15.84 -10.42
N TYR A 41 -4.11 15.50 -9.64
CA TYR A 41 -5.12 16.45 -9.17
C TYR A 41 -4.49 17.58 -8.35
N LEU A 42 -3.54 17.24 -7.46
CA LEU A 42 -2.81 18.24 -6.68
C LEU A 42 -2.01 19.20 -7.57
N GLY A 43 -1.45 18.68 -8.67
CA GLY A 43 -0.74 19.47 -9.69
C GLY A 43 -1.65 20.42 -10.48
N ILE A 44 -2.86 19.99 -10.82
CA ILE A 44 -3.84 20.83 -11.53
C ILE A 44 -4.28 21.99 -10.63
N ARG A 45 -4.46 21.74 -9.33
CA ARG A 45 -4.97 22.75 -8.39
C ARG A 45 -3.90 23.70 -7.84
N PHE A 46 -2.68 23.22 -7.59
CA PHE A 46 -1.62 23.98 -6.90
C PHE A 46 -0.32 24.10 -7.70
N GLY A 47 -0.28 23.55 -8.92
CA GLY A 47 0.87 23.62 -9.82
C GLY A 47 1.84 22.44 -9.73
N LYS A 48 2.73 22.36 -10.73
CA LYS A 48 3.65 21.23 -10.96
C LYS A 48 4.62 20.97 -9.79
N ARG A 49 5.02 22.01 -9.05
CA ARG A 49 5.94 21.89 -7.91
C ARG A 49 5.35 21.01 -6.81
N LEU A 50 4.06 21.21 -6.48
CA LEU A 50 3.39 20.45 -5.42
C LEU A 50 3.10 19.00 -5.84
N ARG A 51 2.84 18.75 -7.14
CA ARG A 51 2.73 17.39 -7.71
C ARG A 51 4.01 16.59 -7.49
N ILE A 52 5.16 17.16 -7.85
CA ILE A 52 6.45 16.48 -7.73
C ILE A 52 6.81 16.26 -6.26
N PHE A 53 6.61 17.27 -5.42
CA PHE A 53 6.88 17.16 -3.98
C PHE A 53 6.02 16.07 -3.32
N GLY A 54 4.71 16.04 -3.59
CA GLY A 54 3.81 15.01 -3.07
C GLY A 54 4.18 13.61 -3.54
N ALA A 55 4.55 13.45 -4.81
CA ALA A 55 4.99 12.16 -5.35
C ALA A 55 6.30 11.68 -4.70
N ILE A 56 7.27 12.57 -4.47
CA ILE A 56 8.53 12.22 -3.79
C ILE A 56 8.26 11.78 -2.36
N LEU A 57 7.47 12.54 -1.60
CA LEU A 57 7.10 12.16 -0.23
C LEU A 57 6.41 10.80 -0.17
N TYR A 58 5.53 10.52 -1.14
CA TYR A 58 4.86 9.23 -1.24
C TYR A 58 5.83 8.09 -1.52
N ILE A 59 6.77 8.26 -2.46
CA ILE A 59 7.77 7.22 -2.77
C ILE A 59 8.62 6.92 -1.52
N ILE A 60 9.02 7.94 -0.78
CA ILE A 60 9.79 7.78 0.46
C ILE A 60 8.95 7.03 1.50
N GLN A 61 7.72 7.50 1.77
CA GLN A 61 6.81 6.86 2.72
C GLN A 61 6.54 5.40 2.36
N MET A 62 6.23 5.13 1.08
CA MET A 62 5.91 3.80 0.60
C MET A 62 7.11 2.88 0.71
N SER A 63 8.33 3.35 0.42
CA SER A 63 9.56 2.57 0.57
C SER A 63 9.75 2.07 2.01
N PHE A 64 9.50 2.93 3.01
CA PHE A 64 9.54 2.52 4.41
C PHE A 64 8.41 1.55 4.76
N TYR A 65 7.19 1.83 4.29
CA TYR A 65 6.02 0.98 4.56
C TYR A 65 6.21 -0.44 4.00
N THR A 66 6.60 -0.57 2.73
CA THR A 66 6.86 -1.87 2.10
C THR A 66 8.00 -2.60 2.78
N SER A 67 9.00 -1.87 3.27
CA SER A 67 10.12 -2.48 4.02
C SER A 67 9.64 -3.19 5.28
N VAL A 68 8.72 -2.59 6.02
CA VAL A 68 8.14 -3.18 7.23
C VAL A 68 7.13 -4.28 6.88
N ALA A 69 6.30 -4.08 5.86
CA ALA A 69 5.29 -5.05 5.45
C ALA A 69 5.89 -6.41 5.06
N VAL A 70 7.05 -6.43 4.40
CA VAL A 70 7.73 -7.68 3.98
C VAL A 70 8.35 -8.45 5.16
N LEU A 71 8.59 -7.81 6.32
CA LEU A 71 9.15 -8.50 7.48
C LEU A 71 8.18 -9.51 8.08
N ALA A 72 6.88 -9.22 8.07
CA ALA A 72 5.86 -10.12 8.63
C ALA A 72 5.88 -11.52 7.96
N PRO A 73 5.76 -11.65 6.62
CA PRO A 73 5.85 -12.96 5.97
C PRO A 73 7.26 -13.55 6.04
N ALA A 74 8.33 -12.73 6.10
CA ALA A 74 9.70 -13.24 6.23
C ALA A 74 9.96 -13.91 7.58
N ILE A 75 9.43 -13.35 8.66
CA ILE A 75 9.51 -13.96 9.99
C ILE A 75 8.68 -15.24 10.03
N ALA A 76 7.47 -15.23 9.45
CA ALA A 76 6.63 -16.42 9.36
C ALA A 76 7.33 -17.55 8.59
N LEU A 77 7.94 -17.25 7.43
CA LEU A 77 8.69 -18.21 6.63
C LEU A 77 9.95 -18.72 7.36
N SER A 78 10.70 -17.83 8.02
CA SER A 78 11.87 -18.19 8.81
C SER A 78 11.51 -19.15 9.96
N LYS A 79 10.33 -18.96 10.58
CA LYS A 79 9.80 -19.86 11.62
C LYS A 79 9.32 -21.20 11.07
N ALA A 80 8.68 -21.21 9.90
CA ALA A 80 8.17 -22.42 9.28
C ALA A 80 9.29 -23.33 8.73
N THR A 81 10.31 -22.74 8.08
CA THR A 81 11.36 -23.50 7.38
C THR A 81 12.67 -23.59 8.18
N GLY A 82 12.81 -22.86 9.29
CA GLY A 82 14.04 -22.81 10.08
C GLY A 82 15.21 -22.06 9.42
N LEU A 83 14.96 -21.38 8.28
CA LEU A 83 15.98 -20.59 7.59
C LEU A 83 16.35 -19.33 8.38
N ASN A 84 17.59 -18.86 8.18
CA ASN A 84 18.03 -17.56 8.66
C ASN A 84 17.12 -16.45 8.10
N THR A 85 16.63 -15.58 8.98
CA THR A 85 15.66 -14.52 8.65
C THR A 85 16.18 -13.59 7.55
N ARG A 86 17.50 -13.34 7.46
CA ARG A 86 18.07 -12.51 6.38
C ARG A 86 17.91 -13.13 4.99
N LEU A 87 18.07 -14.46 4.90
CA LEU A 87 17.87 -15.20 3.65
C LEU A 87 16.38 -15.27 3.28
N ALA A 88 15.51 -15.47 4.27
CA ALA A 88 14.06 -15.47 4.05
C ALA A 88 13.56 -14.12 3.51
N VAL A 89 14.03 -13.00 4.09
CA VAL A 89 13.72 -11.64 3.60
C VAL A 89 14.15 -11.48 2.14
N GLY A 90 15.39 -11.85 1.81
CA GLY A 90 15.91 -11.73 0.43
C GLY A 90 15.10 -12.52 -0.60
N LEU A 91 14.69 -13.75 -0.26
CA LEU A 91 13.85 -14.58 -1.14
C LEU A 91 12.48 -13.96 -1.38
N ILE A 92 11.83 -13.44 -0.33
CA ILE A 92 10.50 -12.81 -0.47
C ILE A 92 10.59 -11.55 -1.31
N TYR A 93 11.62 -10.72 -1.13
CA TYR A 93 11.84 -9.56 -2.01
C TYR A 93 12.03 -9.95 -3.46
N LEU A 94 12.83 -10.98 -3.74
CA LEU A 94 13.08 -11.44 -5.10
C LEU A 94 11.78 -11.88 -5.78
N VAL A 95 11.00 -12.73 -5.11
CA VAL A 95 9.70 -13.19 -5.62
C VAL A 95 8.77 -11.99 -5.84
N CYS A 96 8.70 -11.07 -4.87
CA CYS A 96 7.86 -9.88 -4.92
C CYS A 96 8.17 -8.98 -6.13
N VAL A 97 9.44 -8.65 -6.32
CA VAL A 97 9.88 -7.83 -7.46
C VAL A 97 9.62 -8.54 -8.79
N PHE A 98 9.81 -9.86 -8.85
CA PHE A 98 9.64 -10.61 -10.08
C PHE A 98 8.18 -10.64 -10.55
N TYR A 99 7.22 -11.00 -9.67
CA TYR A 99 5.81 -11.04 -10.07
C TYR A 99 5.24 -9.63 -10.28
N ALA A 100 5.66 -8.63 -9.49
CA ALA A 100 5.17 -7.26 -9.62
C ALA A 100 5.65 -6.61 -10.92
N SER A 101 6.89 -6.86 -11.33
CA SER A 101 7.45 -6.31 -12.58
C SER A 101 6.84 -6.94 -13.84
N GLN A 102 6.57 -8.25 -13.82
CA GLN A 102 5.96 -8.94 -14.97
C GLN A 102 4.47 -8.69 -15.11
N GLY A 103 3.75 -8.66 -13.99
CA GLY A 103 2.30 -8.64 -13.97
C GLY A 103 1.65 -7.26 -13.89
N GLY A 104 2.42 -6.23 -13.49
CA GLY A 104 1.93 -4.87 -13.31
C GLY A 104 0.74 -4.78 -12.33
N MET A 105 -0.05 -3.71 -12.44
CA MET A 105 -1.16 -3.46 -11.50
C MET A 105 -2.24 -4.55 -11.55
N LYS A 106 -2.44 -5.23 -12.69
CA LYS A 106 -3.44 -6.29 -12.82
C LYS A 106 -3.07 -7.53 -12.00
N ALA A 107 -1.82 -8.00 -12.09
CA ALA A 107 -1.41 -9.17 -11.33
C ALA A 107 -1.37 -8.92 -9.82
N VAL A 108 -0.97 -7.71 -9.42
CA VAL A 108 -0.97 -7.31 -8.00
C VAL A 108 -2.39 -7.38 -7.43
N VAL A 109 -3.40 -6.84 -8.12
CA VAL A 109 -4.79 -6.90 -7.66
C VAL A 109 -5.30 -8.34 -7.54
N ILE A 110 -4.92 -9.22 -8.46
CA ILE A 110 -5.29 -10.64 -8.39
C ILE A 110 -4.63 -11.29 -7.17
N ALA A 111 -3.33 -11.06 -6.96
CA ALA A 111 -2.61 -11.59 -5.79
C ALA A 111 -3.23 -11.10 -4.47
N ASP A 112 -3.56 -9.81 -4.37
CA ASP A 112 -4.22 -9.22 -3.19
C ASP A 112 -5.64 -9.75 -2.97
N THR A 113 -6.32 -10.26 -4.00
CA THR A 113 -7.65 -10.88 -3.86
C THR A 113 -7.56 -12.28 -3.25
N PHE A 114 -6.44 -12.98 -3.47
CA PHE A 114 -6.21 -14.33 -2.91
C PHE A 114 -5.61 -14.31 -1.50
N GLN A 115 -4.93 -13.22 -1.13
CA GLN A 115 -4.30 -13.04 0.18
C GLN A 115 -5.32 -12.64 1.25
#